data_AF-A0A4V6P4C9-F1
#
_entry.id   AF-A0A4V6P4C9-F1
#
_cell.length_a   1.000
_cell.length_b   1.000
_cell.length_c   1.000
_cell.angle_alpha   90.00
_cell.angle_beta   90.00
_cell.angle_gamma   90.00
#
_symmetry.space_group_name_H-M   'P 1'
#
loop_
_entity.id
_entity.type
_entity.pdbx_description
1 polymer ?
#
loop_
_entity_poly.entity_id
_entity_poly.type
_entity_poly.pdbx_seq_one_letter_code
_entity_poly.pdbx_strand_id
1 'polypeptide(L)'
;MNHIEFIEKNVREELMRQGFTQAVAQGGAYQAVDMYKRMSTASKKGKIFDDVLRFAKLWAEKQTLPSDKFEKKRAKPVKQQGLF
;
A
#
# COMPACT_ATOMS: atom_id res chain seq x y z
N MET A 1 20.32 -4.54 -7.50
CA MET A 1 19.23 -4.09 -6.60
C MET A 1 19.23 -5.01 -5.39
N ASN A 2 19.07 -4.44 -4.20
CA ASN A 2 18.88 -5.25 -3.00
C ASN A 2 17.49 -5.93 -3.07
N HIS A 3 17.32 -7.08 -2.41
CA HIS A 3 16.07 -7.85 -2.48
C HIS A 3 14.88 -7.05 -1.92
N ILE A 4 15.16 -6.18 -0.94
CA ILE A 4 14.18 -5.25 -0.35
C ILE A 4 13.69 -4.23 -1.38
N GLU A 5 14.61 -3.59 -2.10
CA GLU A 5 14.29 -2.58 -3.11
C GLU A 5 13.54 -3.20 -4.30
N PHE A 6 13.90 -4.45 -4.65
CA PHE A 6 13.21 -5.21 -5.67
C PHE A 6 11.75 -5.44 -5.27
N ILE A 7 11.49 -5.88 -4.04
CA ILE A 7 10.12 -6.10 -3.56
C ILE A 7 9.35 -4.79 -3.52
N GLU A 8 9.94 -3.73 -2.98
CA GLU A 8 9.28 -2.43 -2.87
C GLU A 8 8.85 -1.87 -4.23
N LYS A 9 9.76 -1.86 -5.22
CA LYS A 9 9.48 -1.33 -6.55
C LYS A 9 8.44 -2.15 -7.30
N ASN A 10 8.61 -3.47 -7.35
CA ASN A 10 7.69 -4.33 -8.11
C ASN A 10 6.29 -4.38 -7.47
N VAL A 11 6.19 -4.44 -6.14
CA VAL A 11 4.88 -4.43 -5.48
C VAL A 11 4.17 -3.10 -5.68
N ARG A 12 4.91 -1.98 -5.60
CA ARG A 12 4.34 -0.65 -5.89
C ARG A 12 3.82 -0.56 -7.33
N GLU A 13 4.61 -0.98 -8.31
CA GLU A 13 4.22 -0.96 -9.72
C GLU A 13 2.99 -1.85 -9.98
N GLU A 14 2.96 -3.06 -9.42
CA GLU A 14 1.82 -3.97 -9.52
C GLU A 14 0.54 -3.41 -8.89
N LEU A 15 0.64 -2.74 -7.74
CA LEU A 15 -0.51 -2.09 -7.11
C LEU A 15 -1.00 -0.89 -7.92
N MET A 16 -0.10 -0.07 -8.46
CA MET A 16 -0.52 1.04 -9.34
C MET A 16 -1.15 0.52 -10.65
N ARG A 17 -0.63 -0.58 -11.22
CA ARG A 17 -1.21 -1.23 -12.40
C ARG A 17 -2.63 -1.76 -12.16
N GLN A 18 -2.92 -2.14 -10.92
CA GLN A 18 -4.26 -2.56 -10.49
C GLN A 18 -5.22 -1.38 -10.22
N GLY A 19 -4.76 -0.14 -10.33
CA GLY A 19 -5.57 1.05 -10.14
C GLY A 19 -5.66 1.55 -8.70
N PHE A 20 -4.83 1.03 -7.78
CA PHE A 20 -4.72 1.60 -6.44
C PHE A 20 -4.03 2.98 -6.49
N THR A 21 -4.44 3.89 -5.62
CA THR A 21 -3.81 5.22 -5.51
C THR A 21 -2.36 5.09 -5.09
N GLN A 22 -1.52 6.08 -5.44
CA GLN A 22 -0.09 6.05 -5.10
C GLN A 22 0.16 5.91 -3.59
N ALA A 23 -0.68 6.54 -2.76
CA ALA A 23 -0.59 6.42 -1.30
C ALA A 23 -0.84 4.98 -0.81
N VAL A 24 -1.85 4.30 -1.37
CA VAL A 24 -2.16 2.90 -1.05
C VAL A 24 -1.08 1.97 -1.62
N ALA A 25 -0.60 2.21 -2.84
CA ALA A 25 0.48 1.43 -3.45
C ALA A 25 1.78 1.51 -2.62
N GLN A 26 2.12 2.70 -2.13
CA GLN A 26 3.29 2.91 -1.28
C GLN A 26 3.13 2.23 0.09
N GLY A 27 1.95 2.35 0.73
CA GLY A 27 1.67 1.64 1.98
C GLY A 27 1.71 0.12 1.83
N GLY A 28 1.19 -0.41 0.72
CA GLY A 28 1.23 -1.84 0.40
C GLY A 28 2.65 -2.34 0.15
N ALA A 29 3.50 -1.54 -0.47
CA ALA A 29 4.92 -1.85 -0.66
C ALA A 29 5.69 -1.96 0.67
N TYR A 30 5.44 -1.06 1.63
CA TYR A 30 6.06 -1.15 2.96
C TYR A 30 5.60 -2.39 3.74
N GLN A 31 4.31 -2.73 3.65
CA GLN A 31 3.78 -3.95 4.27
C GLN A 31 4.39 -5.21 3.66
N ALA A 32 4.58 -5.21 2.34
CA ALA A 32 5.28 -6.26 1.62
C ALA A 32 6.73 -6.44 2.11
N VAL A 33 7.47 -5.34 2.25
CA VAL A 33 8.85 -5.36 2.76
C VAL A 33 8.91 -5.83 4.21
N ASP A 34 8.00 -5.37 5.07
CA ASP A 34 7.94 -5.79 6.47
C ASP A 34 7.65 -7.30 6.59
N MET A 35 6.72 -7.81 5.79
CA MET A 35 6.45 -9.25 5.71
C MET A 35 7.68 -10.02 5.22
N TYR A 36 8.36 -9.55 4.17
CA TYR A 36 9.58 -10.20 3.67
C TYR A 36 10.69 -10.26 4.73
N LYS A 37 10.87 -9.18 5.51
CA LYS A 37 11.86 -9.14 6.60
C LYS A 37 11.53 -10.10 7.74
N ARG A 38 10.25 -10.28 8.07
CA ARG A 38 9.79 -11.17 9.13
C ARG A 38 9.69 -12.63 8.69
N MET A 39 9.62 -12.87 7.38
CA MET A 39 9.44 -14.18 6.81
C MET A 39 10.78 -14.91 6.69
N SER A 40 10.97 -15.93 7.53
CA SER A 40 12.19 -16.75 7.52
C SER A 40 12.28 -17.68 6.29
N THR A 41 11.15 -18.07 5.70
CA THR A 41 11.08 -18.91 4.49
C THR A 41 9.80 -18.62 3.70
N ALA A 42 9.87 -18.71 2.37
CA ALA A 42 8.71 -18.59 1.49
C ALA A 42 7.73 -19.77 1.67
N SER A 43 6.43 -19.56 1.42
CA SER A 43 5.44 -20.64 1.55
C SER A 43 5.74 -21.82 0.62
N LYS A 44 6.30 -21.52 -0.57
CA LYS A 44 6.84 -22.51 -1.51
C LYS A 44 8.15 -22.00 -2.09
N LYS A 45 9.07 -22.90 -2.45
CA LYS A 45 10.36 -22.57 -3.06
C LYS A 45 10.15 -21.64 -4.26
N GLY A 46 10.73 -20.44 -4.22
CA GLY A 46 10.66 -19.45 -5.29
C GLY A 46 9.38 -18.61 -5.37
N LYS A 47 8.41 -18.78 -4.47
CA LYS A 47 7.13 -18.03 -4.47
C LYS A 47 7.05 -16.88 -3.47
N ILE A 48 8.19 -16.42 -2.95
CA ILE A 48 8.21 -15.34 -1.96
C ILE A 48 7.57 -14.05 -2.50
N PHE A 49 7.77 -13.74 -3.78
CA PHE A 49 7.18 -12.55 -4.38
C PHE A 49 5.66 -12.67 -4.48
N ASP A 50 5.15 -13.83 -4.91
CA ASP A 50 3.71 -14.10 -4.98
C ASP A 50 3.05 -13.94 -3.59
N ASP A 51 3.68 -14.47 -2.54
CA ASP A 51 3.19 -14.40 -1.16
C ASP A 51 3.12 -12.94 -0.66
N VAL A 52 4.19 -12.19 -0.91
CA VAL A 52 4.34 -10.80 -0.49
C VAL A 52 3.40 -9.88 -1.30
N LEU A 53 3.25 -10.12 -2.60
CA LEU A 53 2.32 -9.39 -3.46
C LEU A 53 0.86 -9.65 -3.05
N ARG A 54 0.50 -10.89 -2.74
CA ARG A 54 -0.84 -11.24 -2.24
C ARG A 54 -1.16 -10.51 -0.94
N PHE A 55 -0.20 -10.45 0.00
CA PHE A 55 -0.39 -9.73 1.25
C PHE A 55 -0.58 -8.22 1.02
N ALA A 56 0.22 -7.63 0.13
CA ALA A 56 0.11 -6.22 -0.22
C ALA A 56 -1.25 -5.89 -0.88
N LYS A 57 -1.77 -6.75 -1.76
CA LYS A 57 -3.11 -6.60 -2.34
C LYS A 57 -4.21 -6.66 -1.28
N LEU A 58 -4.19 -7.67 -0.41
CA LEU A 58 -5.15 -7.79 0.68
C LEU A 58 -5.12 -6.58 1.63
N TRP A 59 -3.93 -6.02 1.86
CA TRP A 59 -3.80 -4.80 2.63
C TRP A 59 -4.39 -3.60 1.88
N ALA A 60 -4.08 -3.45 0.58
CA ALA A 60 -4.56 -2.36 -0.25
C ALA A 60 -6.10 -2.36 -0.38
N GLU A 61 -6.71 -3.52 -0.59
CA GLU A 61 -8.18 -3.71 -0.59
C GLU A 61 -8.80 -3.31 0.75
N LYS A 62 -8.14 -3.64 1.87
CA LYS A 62 -8.58 -3.19 3.20
C LYS A 62 -8.37 -1.70 3.45
N GLN A 63 -7.55 -1.00 2.65
CA GLN A 63 -7.40 0.45 2.75
C GLN A 63 -8.37 1.21 1.84
N THR A 64 -8.80 0.66 0.71
CA THR A 64 -9.82 1.28 -0.14
C THR A 64 -11.19 1.28 0.55
N LEU A 65 -11.57 0.19 1.23
CA LEU A 65 -12.86 0.08 1.92
C LEU A 65 -13.10 1.14 3.04
N PRO A 66 -12.09 1.56 3.84
CA PRO A 66 -12.19 2.69 4.76
C PRO A 66 -11.93 4.06 4.11
N SER A 67 -11.08 4.16 3.08
CA SER A 67 -10.69 5.46 2.49
C SER A 67 -11.74 6.05 1.55
N ASP A 68 -12.57 5.23 0.89
CA ASP A 68 -13.77 5.71 0.17
C ASP A 68 -14.75 6.45 1.09
N LYS A 69 -14.68 6.20 2.41
CA LYS A 69 -15.48 6.91 3.43
C LYS A 69 -14.75 8.10 4.07
N PHE A 70 -13.42 8.11 4.09
CA PHE A 70 -12.64 9.16 4.79
C PHE A 70 -12.18 10.32 3.89
N GLU A 71 -11.98 10.11 2.59
CA GLU A 71 -11.69 11.22 1.64
C GLU A 71 -12.86 12.22 1.59
N LYS A 72 -14.12 11.76 1.73
CA LYS A 72 -15.30 12.64 1.82
C LYS A 72 -15.34 13.51 3.09
N LYS A 73 -14.51 13.25 4.11
CA LYS A 73 -14.49 14.03 5.36
C LYS A 73 -13.37 15.07 5.44
N ARG A 74 -12.43 15.14 4.48
CA ARG A 74 -11.36 16.14 4.48
C ARG A 74 -11.60 17.35 3.58
N ALA A 75 -12.84 17.56 3.13
CA ALA A 75 -13.24 18.81 2.48
C ALA A 75 -13.85 19.78 3.50
N LYS A 76 -13.03 20.72 4.00
CA LYS A 76 -13.32 22.13 4.40
C LYS A 76 -12.50 22.56 5.63
N PRO A 77 -11.38 23.29 5.46
CA PRO A 77 -11.07 24.37 6.40
C PRO A 77 -12.05 25.52 6.13
N VAL A 78 -12.84 25.84 7.15
CA VAL A 78 -13.80 26.94 7.22
C VAL A 78 -13.11 28.26 6.81
N LYS A 79 -13.67 28.99 5.84
CA LYS A 79 -13.29 30.38 5.58
C LYS A 79 -13.59 31.19 6.86
N GLN A 80 -12.57 31.55 7.62
CA GLN A 80 -12.70 32.55 8.67
C GLN A 80 -12.91 33.90 7.98
N GLN A 81 -14.17 34.31 7.89
CA GLN A 81 -14.58 35.62 7.42
C GLN A 81 -14.32 36.61 8.56
N GLY A 82 -13.50 37.62 8.29
CA GLY A 82 -13.01 38.58 9.29
C GLY A 82 -14.13 39.33 10.01
N LEU A 83 -13.94 39.51 11.32
CA LEU A 83 -14.65 40.52 12.10
C LEU A 83 -13.89 41.85 11.93
N PHE A 84 -14.47 42.76 11.15
CA PHE A 84 -14.38 44.20 11.39
C PHE A 84 -15.66 44.62 12.10
#